data_AF-A0AA43G3V2-F1
#
_entry.id   AF-A0AA43G3V2-F1
#
_cell.length_a   1.000
_cell.length_b   1.000
_cell.length_c   1.000
_cell.angle_alpha   90.00
_cell.angle_beta   90.00
_cell.angle_gamma   90.00
#
_symmetry.space_group_name_H-M   'P 1'
#
loop_
_entity.id
_entity.type
_entity.pdbx_description
1 polymer ?
#
loop_
_entity_poly.entity_id
_entity_poly.type
_entity_poly.pdbx_seq_one_letter_code
_entity_poly.pdbx_strand_id
1 'polypeptide(L)'
;MSLKVALNLLEEYQALTGQEGQHMDDLKLELKCTFIQSKWLGEDDRQNLRHRALKYLQLEEDFCSLIDNDPANDLVMELKSLLLK
;
A
#
# COMPACT_ATOMS: atom_id res chain seq x y z
N MET A 1 14.14 -2.88 -2.11
CA MET A 1 13.39 -1.85 -2.86
C MET A 1 13.01 -0.72 -1.92
N SER A 2 12.89 0.51 -2.43
CA SER A 2 12.85 1.72 -1.60
C SER A 2 11.41 2.15 -1.28
N LEU A 3 11.15 2.49 -0.02
CA LEU A 3 9.93 3.16 0.45
C LEU A 3 9.49 4.31 -0.45
N LYS A 4 10.45 5.01 -1.07
CA LYS A 4 10.15 6.10 -2.02
C LYS A 4 9.30 5.65 -3.21
N VAL A 5 9.55 4.46 -3.75
CA VAL A 5 8.77 3.93 -4.89
C VAL A 5 7.33 3.66 -4.45
N ALA A 6 7.14 3.00 -3.31
CA ALA A 6 5.81 2.73 -2.77
C ALA A 6 5.04 4.03 -2.45
N LEU A 7 5.72 5.06 -1.93
CA LEU A 7 5.07 6.34 -1.67
C LEU A 7 4.68 7.09 -2.95
N ASN A 8 5.53 7.06 -3.98
CA ASN A 8 5.20 7.67 -5.27
C ASN A 8 3.99 6.99 -5.92
N LEU A 9 3.95 5.65 -5.94
CA LEU A 9 2.80 4.90 -6.47
C LEU A 9 1.50 5.22 -5.71
N LEU A 10 1.59 5.39 -4.38
CA LEU A 10 0.45 5.80 -3.58
C LEU A 10 -0.01 7.23 -3.91
N GLU A 11 0.91 8.16 -4.13
CA GLU A 11 0.56 9.53 -4.55
C GLU A 11 -0.09 9.57 -5.93
N GLU A 12 0.40 8.76 -6.88
CA GLU A 12 -0.21 8.59 -8.20
C GLU A 12 -1.61 7.98 -8.09
N TYR A 13 -1.78 6.97 -7.23
CA TYR A 13 -3.07 6.36 -6.95
C TYR A 13 -4.09 7.39 -6.41
N GLN A 14 -3.69 8.17 -5.40
CA GLN A 14 -4.55 9.23 -4.84
C GLN A 14 -4.91 10.30 -5.88
N ALA A 15 -3.99 10.64 -6.80
CA ALA A 15 -4.28 11.59 -7.87
C ALA A 15 -5.31 11.05 -8.88
N LEU A 16 -5.35 9.74 -9.11
CA LEU A 16 -6.30 9.09 -10.03
C LEU A 16 -7.67 8.84 -9.40
N THR A 17 -7.72 8.51 -8.10
CA THR A 17 -8.98 8.19 -7.41
C THR A 17 -9.59 9.38 -6.68
N GLY A 18 -8.79 10.42 -6.41
CA GLY A 18 -9.19 11.56 -5.58
C GLY A 18 -9.40 11.19 -4.12
N GLN A 19 -8.95 10.00 -3.69
CA GLN A 19 -9.16 9.54 -2.32
C GLN A 19 -8.14 10.15 -1.35
N GLU A 20 -8.66 10.67 -0.25
CA GLU A 20 -7.90 11.30 0.81
C GLU A 20 -8.52 10.95 2.18
N GLY A 21 -7.77 11.18 3.26
CA GLY A 21 -8.22 11.02 4.63
C GLY A 21 -7.65 9.80 5.35
N GLN A 22 -8.23 9.47 6.50
CA GLN A 22 -7.63 8.57 7.48
C GLN A 22 -7.22 7.21 6.91
N HIS A 23 -8.02 6.60 6.04
CA HIS A 23 -7.70 5.30 5.42
C HIS A 23 -6.41 5.36 4.56
N MET A 24 -6.19 6.45 3.84
CA MET A 24 -4.96 6.67 3.06
C MET A 24 -3.76 6.95 3.96
N ASP A 25 -3.97 7.71 5.03
CA ASP A 25 -2.92 7.95 6.03
C ASP A 25 -2.50 6.65 6.73
N ASP A 26 -3.47 5.79 7.05
CA ASP A 26 -3.23 4.47 7.65
C ASP A 26 -2.48 3.55 6.67
N LEU A 27 -2.89 3.49 5.40
CA LEU A 27 -2.16 2.72 4.37
C LEU A 27 -0.73 3.25 4.20
N LYS A 28 -0.54 4.57 4.15
CA LYS A 28 0.77 5.21 4.06
C LYS A 28 1.65 4.87 5.28
N LEU A 29 1.06 4.81 6.48
CA LEU A 29 1.76 4.42 7.70
C LEU A 29 2.17 2.95 7.65
N GLU A 30 1.28 2.04 7.28
CA GLU A 30 1.55 0.60 7.18
C GLU A 30 2.63 0.30 6.13
N LEU A 31 2.63 1.01 4.99
CA LEU A 31 3.71 0.95 4.01
C LEU A 31 5.04 1.40 4.63
N LYS A 32 5.08 2.57 5.29
CA LYS A 32 6.28 3.06 5.97
C LYS A 32 6.81 2.06 7.00
N CYS A 33 5.93 1.49 7.82
CA CYS A 33 6.27 0.48 8.81
C CYS A 33 6.79 -0.80 8.16
N THR A 34 6.25 -1.21 7.01
CA THR A 34 6.72 -2.40 6.30
C THR A 34 8.13 -2.23 5.71
N PHE A 35 8.46 -1.05 5.21
CA PHE A 35 9.79 -0.75 4.68
C PHE A 35 10.81 -0.32 5.75
N ILE A 36 10.38 -0.10 7.00
CA ILE A 36 11.30 0.28 8.07
C ILE A 36 12.17 -0.92 8.48
N GLN A 37 13.49 -0.75 8.38
CA GLN A 37 14.43 -1.74 8.88
C GLN A 37 14.68 -1.49 10.37
N SER A 38 13.75 -1.93 11.22
CA SER A 38 13.94 -1.88 12.67
C SER A 38 14.61 -3.16 13.18
N LYS A 39 15.62 -2.99 14.04
CA LYS A 39 16.26 -4.07 14.82
C LYS A 39 15.35 -4.67 15.90
N TRP A 40 14.24 -4.00 16.21
CA TRP A 40 13.28 -4.40 17.24
C TRP A 40 12.07 -5.15 16.68
N LEU A 41 11.87 -5.14 15.36
CA LEU A 41 10.80 -5.88 14.70
C LEU A 41 11.31 -7.27 14.38
N GLY A 42 10.70 -8.27 15.01
CA GLY A 42 10.91 -9.68 14.67
C GLY A 42 10.36 -10.01 13.28
N GLU A 43 10.62 -11.24 12.83
CA GLU A 43 10.11 -11.71 11.54
C GLU A 43 8.57 -11.78 11.54
N ASP A 44 7.96 -12.24 12.62
CA ASP A 44 6.50 -12.23 12.83
C ASP A 44 5.91 -10.82 12.78
N ASP A 45 6.55 -9.83 13.42
CA ASP A 45 6.07 -8.44 13.38
C ASP A 45 6.11 -7.89 11.95
N ARG A 46 7.16 -8.19 11.20
CA ARG A 46 7.29 -7.77 9.79
C ARG A 46 6.26 -8.45 8.90
N GLN A 47 5.98 -9.74 9.12
CA GLN A 47 4.92 -10.45 8.42
C GLN A 47 3.55 -9.85 8.74
N ASN A 48 3.29 -9.51 10.01
CA ASN A 48 2.04 -8.86 10.41
C ASN A 48 1.86 -7.48 9.77
N LEU A 49 2.90 -6.65 9.73
CA LEU A 49 2.89 -5.35 9.06
C LEU A 49 2.61 -5.50 7.55
N ARG A 50 3.29 -6.43 6.89
CA ARG A 50 3.02 -6.78 5.48
C ARG A 50 1.58 -7.20 5.28
N HIS A 51 1.05 -8.07 6.15
CA HIS A 51 -0.31 -8.57 6.04
C HIS A 51 -1.35 -7.47 6.23
N ARG A 52 -1.11 -6.50 7.14
CA ARG A 52 -1.98 -5.32 7.31
C ARG A 52 -1.96 -4.43 6.08
N ALA A 53 -0.78 -4.09 5.57
CA ALA A 53 -0.64 -3.30 4.34
C ALA A 53 -1.35 -3.97 3.15
N LEU A 54 -1.21 -5.29 2.99
CA LEU A 54 -1.91 -6.06 1.96
C LEU A 54 -3.42 -6.04 2.11
N LYS A 55 -3.95 -6.06 3.34
CA LYS A 55 -5.41 -5.93 3.59
C LYS A 55 -5.93 -4.58 3.14
N TYR A 56 -5.23 -3.48 3.45
CA TYR A 56 -5.62 -2.16 2.96
C TYR A 56 -5.59 -2.09 1.44
N LEU A 57 -4.53 -2.58 0.80
CA LEU A 57 -4.45 -2.64 -0.66
C LEU A 57 -5.52 -3.55 -1.29
N GLN A 58 -6.04 -4.54 -0.57
CA GLN A 58 -7.18 -5.33 -1.05
C GLN A 58 -8.46 -4.49 -1.14
N LEU A 59 -8.71 -3.67 -0.13
CA LEU A 59 -9.86 -2.77 -0.14
C LEU A 59 -9.76 -1.76 -1.29
N GLU A 60 -8.54 -1.28 -1.58
CA GLU A 60 -8.30 -0.37 -2.70
C GLU A 60 -8.46 -1.06 -4.06
N GLU A 61 -8.05 -2.32 -4.22
CA GLU A 61 -8.30 -3.12 -5.44
C GLU A 61 -9.80 -3.31 -5.67
N ASP A 62 -10.53 -3.66 -4.61
CA ASP A 62 -11.98 -3.84 -4.66
C ASP A 62 -12.67 -2.51 -5.02
N PHE A 63 -12.20 -1.40 -4.46
CA PHE A 63 -12.69 -0.06 -4.82
C PHE A 63 -12.44 0.26 -6.29
N CYS A 64 -11.21 0.07 -6.79
CA CYS A 64 -10.87 0.30 -8.20
C CYS A 64 -11.74 -0.52 -9.14
N SER A 65 -12.00 -1.77 -8.78
CA SER A 65 -12.86 -2.68 -9.54
C SER A 65 -14.32 -2.23 -9.56
N LEU A 66 -14.79 -1.56 -8.51
CA LEU A 66 -16.16 -1.02 -8.44
C LEU A 66 -16.36 0.26 -9.28
N ILE A 67 -15.29 1.02 -9.50
CA ILE A 67 -15.33 2.28 -10.26
C ILE A 67 -14.77 2.14 -11.68
N ASP A 68 -14.47 0.92 -12.12
CA ASP A 68 -13.85 0.60 -13.42
C ASP A 68 -12.60 1.46 -13.71
N ASN A 69 -11.77 1.71 -12.68
CA ASN A 69 -10.56 2.52 -12.80
C ASN A 69 -9.32 1.63 -12.95
N ASP A 70 -9.16 1.05 -14.14
CA ASP A 70 -8.03 0.16 -14.47
C ASP A 70 -6.66 0.79 -14.18
N PRO A 71 -6.39 2.08 -14.51
CA PRO A 71 -5.10 2.70 -14.19
C PRO A 71 -4.80 2.75 -12.68
N ALA A 72 -5.82 3.02 -11.86
CA ALA A 72 -5.65 3.00 -10.41
C ALA A 72 -5.45 1.58 -9.88
N ASN A 73 -6.14 0.60 -10.48
CA ASN A 73 -5.99 -0.81 -10.14
C ASN A 73 -4.57 -1.34 -10.42
N ASP A 74 -3.99 -0.96 -11.56
CA ASP A 74 -2.61 -1.33 -11.92
C ASP A 74 -1.60 -0.83 -10.88
N LEU A 75 -1.77 0.40 -10.38
CA LEU A 75 -0.92 0.96 -9.31
C LEU A 75 -1.05 0.19 -7.99
N VAL A 76 -2.28 -0.20 -7.62
CA VAL A 76 -2.53 -1.03 -6.43
C VAL A 76 -1.87 -2.40 -6.56
N MET A 77 -1.94 -3.02 -7.75
CA MET A 77 -1.30 -4.31 -8.03
C MET A 77 0.23 -4.21 -7.99
N GLU A 78 0.79 -3.11 -8.48
CA GLU A 78 2.23 -2.84 -8.36
C GLU A 78 2.65 -2.67 -6.89
N LEU A 79 1.88 -1.93 -6.09
CA LEU A 79 2.09 -1.79 -4.65
C LEU A 79 2.07 -3.15 -3.93
N LYS A 80 1.11 -4.03 -4.26
CA LYS A 80 1.05 -5.39 -3.70
C LYS A 80 2.29 -6.22 -4.06
N SER A 81 2.73 -6.15 -5.32
CA SER A 81 3.95 -6.82 -5.80
C SER A 81 5.20 -6.38 -5.03
N LEU A 82 5.28 -5.10 -4.62
CA LEU A 82 6.38 -4.59 -3.81
C LEU A 82 6.41 -5.16 -2.39
N LEU A 83 5.26 -5.52 -1.82
CA LEU A 83 5.15 -6.07 -0.46
C LEU A 83 5.39 -7.58 -0.38
N LEU A 84 5.15 -8.29 -1.50
CA LEU A 84 5.32 -9.74 -1.61
C LEU A 84 6.76 -10.16 -1.94
N LYS A 85 7.64 -9.22 -2.28
CA LYS A 85 9.08 -9.44 -2.51
C LYS A 85 9.91 -9.36 -1.22
#